data_AF-A0A0B6YVA3-F1
#
_entry.id   AF-A0A0B6YVA3-F1
#
_cell.length_a   1.000
_cell.length_b   1.000
_cell.length_c   1.000
_cell.angle_alpha   90.00
_cell.angle_beta   90.00
_cell.angle_gamma   90.00
#
_symmetry.space_group_name_H-M   'P 1'
#
loop_
_entity.id
_entity.type
_entity.pdbx_description
1 polymer ?
#
loop_
_entity_poly.entity_id
_entity_poly.type
_entity_poly.pdbx_seq_one_letter_code
_entity_poly.pdbx_strand_id
1 'polypeptide(L)'
;PRPATPIPPFTGELDPDWEHYGIHCTQEMSKREIYFIALVDILTKYGMKKRTAQAAKTVKHGAGAEISTVHPEQYAKRFMEFVSKCME
;
A
#
# COMPACT_ATOMS: atom_id res chain seq x y z
N PRO A 1 25.81 -1.50 20.16
CA PRO A 1 26.21 -2.93 20.17
C PRO A 1 25.70 -3.63 18.90
N ARG A 2 26.60 -4.14 18.05
CA ARG A 2 26.21 -5.00 16.92
C ARG A 2 25.68 -6.31 17.52
N PRO A 3 24.55 -6.88 17.05
CA PRO A 3 24.12 -8.20 17.49
C PRO A 3 25.25 -9.20 17.26
N ALA A 4 25.62 -9.94 18.31
CA ALA A 4 26.72 -10.91 18.29
C ALA A 4 26.33 -12.24 17.60
N THR A 5 25.04 -12.42 17.29
CA THR A 5 24.52 -13.58 16.58
C THR A 5 24.64 -13.36 15.06
N PRO A 6 25.33 -14.27 14.33
CA PRO A 6 25.28 -14.30 12.89
C PRO A 6 23.82 -14.39 12.45
N ILE A 7 23.40 -13.48 11.57
CA ILE A 7 22.08 -13.57 10.95
C ILE A 7 22.07 -14.89 10.17
N PRO A 8 21.15 -15.82 10.46
CA PRO A 8 21.08 -17.08 9.74
C PRO A 8 20.92 -16.83 8.24
N PRO A 9 21.43 -17.72 7.37
CA PRO A 9 21.24 -17.58 5.94
C PRO A 9 19.75 -17.46 5.64
N PHE A 10 19.37 -16.48 4.83
CA PHE A 10 17.98 -16.32 4.40
C PHE A 10 17.57 -17.56 3.61
N THR A 11 16.72 -18.40 4.21
CA THR A 11 16.23 -19.65 3.64
C THR A 11 15.17 -19.41 2.57
N GLY A 12 14.57 -18.21 2.55
CA GLY A 12 13.43 -17.89 1.69
C GLY A 12 12.14 -18.56 2.15
N GLU A 13 12.08 -19.04 3.40
CA GLU A 13 10.88 -19.53 4.06
C GLU A 13 10.29 -18.41 4.93
N LEU A 14 8.97 -18.28 4.96
CA LEU A 14 8.28 -17.30 5.79
C LEU A 14 7.97 -17.87 7.17
N ASP A 15 8.31 -17.13 8.23
CA ASP A 15 7.90 -17.45 9.59
C ASP A 15 6.39 -17.15 9.78
N PRO A 16 5.55 -18.17 10.03
CA PRO A 16 4.11 -17.98 10.14
C PRO A 16 3.68 -17.11 11.34
N ASP A 17 4.52 -16.98 12.37
CA ASP A 17 4.22 -16.23 13.59
C ASP A 17 4.62 -14.75 13.50
N TRP A 18 5.52 -14.39 12.58
CA TRP A 18 6.08 -13.04 12.48
C TRP A 18 5.85 -12.38 11.12
N GLU A 19 5.83 -13.15 10.04
CA GLU A 19 5.90 -12.65 8.67
C GLU A 19 4.55 -12.73 7.95
N HIS A 20 3.47 -12.34 8.66
CA HIS A 20 2.09 -12.43 8.18
C HIS A 20 1.80 -11.68 6.87
N TYR A 21 2.64 -10.72 6.47
CA TYR A 21 2.50 -9.92 5.25
C TYR A 21 3.40 -10.40 4.10
N GLY A 22 4.16 -11.48 4.31
CA GLY A 22 5.05 -12.05 3.31
C GLY A 22 4.29 -12.85 2.27
N ILE A 23 4.65 -12.65 1.00
CA ILE A 23 4.09 -13.36 -0.15
C ILE A 23 5.24 -13.80 -1.05
N HIS A 24 5.35 -15.10 -1.34
CA HIS A 24 6.33 -15.60 -2.30
C HIS A 24 5.97 -15.19 -3.73
N CYS A 25 6.99 -14.92 -4.55
CA CYS A 25 6.80 -14.81 -5.99
C CYS A 25 6.28 -16.13 -6.59
N THR A 26 5.73 -16.06 -7.80
CA THR A 26 5.29 -17.26 -8.54
C THR A 26 6.47 -18.18 -8.84
N GLN A 27 6.21 -19.49 -8.91
CA GLN A 27 7.24 -20.52 -9.12
C GLN A 27 7.96 -20.42 -10.47
N GLU A 28 7.36 -19.71 -11.42
CA GLU A 28 7.84 -19.52 -12.80
C GLU A 28 8.91 -18.42 -12.90
N MET A 29 9.14 -17.65 -11.83
CA MET A 29 10.10 -16.56 -11.82
C MET A 29 11.54 -17.08 -11.68
N SER A 30 12.44 -16.57 -12.52
CA SER A 30 13.87 -16.92 -12.50
C SER A 30 14.59 -16.48 -11.22
N LYS A 31 14.03 -15.48 -10.52
CA LYS A 31 14.53 -14.95 -9.25
C LYS A 31 13.50 -15.21 -8.17
N ARG A 32 13.94 -15.84 -7.07
CA ARG A 32 13.11 -16.05 -5.89
C ARG A 32 13.04 -14.75 -5.08
N GLU A 33 11.86 -14.17 -5.01
CA GLU A 33 11.59 -12.93 -4.27
C GLU A 33 10.44 -13.16 -3.28
N ILE A 34 10.47 -12.41 -2.18
CA ILE A 34 9.40 -12.36 -1.19
C ILE A 34 8.97 -10.90 -1.08
N TYR A 35 7.67 -10.66 -1.29
CA TYR A 35 7.07 -9.33 -1.19
C TYR A 35 6.40 -9.18 0.17
N PHE A 36 6.68 -8.07 0.85
CA PHE A 36 6.00 -7.68 2.09
C PHE A 36 5.10 -6.49 1.81
N ILE A 37 3.79 -6.70 1.82
CA ILE A 37 2.81 -5.69 1.43
C ILE A 37 1.78 -5.53 2.55
N ALA A 38 1.59 -4.29 3.02
CA ALA A 38 0.62 -3.96 4.06
C ALA A 38 -0.01 -2.59 3.84
N LEU A 39 -1.23 -2.40 4.34
CA LEU A 39 -1.88 -1.09 4.40
C LEU A 39 -1.26 -0.27 5.54
N VAL A 40 -0.87 0.97 5.24
CA VAL A 40 -0.30 1.93 6.19
C VAL A 40 -1.09 3.23 6.19
N ASP A 41 -0.88 4.08 7.20
CA ASP A 41 -1.51 5.41 7.33
C ASP A 41 -3.06 5.39 7.27
N ILE A 42 -3.67 4.43 7.99
CA ILE A 42 -5.13 4.21 7.97
C ILE A 42 -5.92 5.14 8.91
N LEU A 43 -5.24 5.93 9.75
CA LEU A 43 -5.89 6.73 10.80
C LEU A 43 -6.32 8.13 10.32
N THR A 44 -6.16 8.44 9.04
CA THR A 44 -6.58 9.72 8.46
C THR A 44 -8.09 9.73 8.17
N LYS A 45 -8.88 10.23 9.13
CA LYS A 45 -10.33 10.38 8.96
C LYS A 45 -10.68 11.51 7.98
N TYR A 46 -11.62 11.24 7.08
CA TYR A 46 -12.21 12.26 6.20
C TYR A 46 -13.17 13.18 6.98
N GLY A 47 -12.59 14.22 7.60
CA GLY A 47 -13.31 15.23 8.38
C GLY A 47 -13.71 16.47 7.58
N MET A 48 -14.30 17.47 8.25
CA MET A 48 -14.67 18.77 7.65
C MET A 48 -13.48 19.44 6.93
N LYS A 49 -12.28 19.41 7.51
CA LYS A 49 -11.06 19.97 6.89
C LYS A 49 -10.74 19.35 5.53
N LYS A 50 -10.93 18.03 5.38
CA LYS A 50 -10.68 17.31 4.12
C LYS A 50 -11.78 17.62 3.10
N ARG A 51 -13.04 17.75 3.53
CA ARG A 51 -14.16 18.22 2.69
C ARG A 51 -13.91 19.60 2.09
N THR A 52 -13.50 20.56 2.93
CA THR A 52 -13.18 21.92 2.45
C THR A 52 -11.99 21.91 1.50
N ALA A 53 -10.94 21.14 1.81
CA ALA A 53 -9.78 21.00 0.94
C ALA A 53 -10.15 20.37 -0.43
N GLN A 54 -11.06 19.39 -0.45
CA GLN A 54 -11.59 18.84 -1.70
C GLN A 54 -12.29 19.93 -2.52
N ALA A 55 -13.24 20.66 -1.92
CA ALA A 55 -13.97 21.72 -2.61
C ALA A 55 -13.03 22.80 -3.18
N ALA A 56 -12.06 23.26 -2.39
CA ALA A 56 -11.07 24.24 -2.83
C ALA A 56 -10.23 23.74 -4.01
N LYS A 57 -9.79 22.47 -3.96
CA LYS A 57 -9.01 21.86 -5.05
C LYS A 57 -9.84 21.65 -6.32
N THR A 58 -11.10 21.23 -6.19
CA THR A 58 -12.03 21.08 -7.31
C THR A 58 -12.29 22.40 -8.01
N VAL A 59 -12.46 23.50 -7.26
CA VAL A 59 -12.62 24.85 -7.84
C VAL A 59 -11.34 25.29 -8.57
N LYS A 60 -10.16 25.03 -7.98
CA LYS A 60 -8.88 25.46 -8.55
C LYS A 60 -8.46 24.67 -9.80
N HIS A 61 -8.77 23.38 -9.85
CA HIS A 61 -8.23 22.46 -10.87
C HIS A 61 -9.29 21.87 -11.81
N GLY A 62 -10.57 22.15 -11.56
CA GLY A 62 -11.70 21.59 -12.31
C GLY A 62 -12.16 20.23 -11.76
N ALA A 63 -13.41 19.86 -12.09
CA ALA A 63 -14.06 18.64 -11.61
C ALA A 63 -13.42 17.33 -12.11
N GLY A 64 -12.63 17.39 -13.18
CA GLY A 64 -11.93 16.23 -13.77
C GLY A 64 -10.47 16.06 -13.31
N ALA A 65 -9.96 16.92 -12.42
CA ALA A 65 -8.60 16.78 -11.92
C ALA A 65 -8.49 15.62 -10.93
N GLU A 66 -7.45 14.78 -11.10
CA GLU A 66 -7.03 13.71 -10.19
C GLU A 66 -6.59 14.30 -8.83
N ILE A 67 -7.57 14.64 -7.98
CA ILE A 67 -7.31 15.21 -6.66
C ILE A 67 -7.16 14.07 -5.64
N SER A 68 -6.14 14.14 -4.77
CA SER A 68 -5.90 13.15 -3.70
C SER A 68 -6.89 13.26 -2.52
N THR A 69 -7.62 14.36 -2.43
CA THR A 69 -8.64 14.60 -1.39
C THR A 69 -10.01 14.33 -1.99
N VAL A 70 -10.48 13.08 -1.88
CA VAL A 70 -11.80 12.62 -2.36
C VAL A 70 -12.56 11.94 -1.23
N HIS A 71 -13.83 11.62 -1.46
CA HIS A 71 -14.62 10.82 -0.53
C HIS A 71 -13.96 9.43 -0.32
N PRO A 72 -13.97 8.85 0.89
CA PRO A 72 -13.34 7.57 1.19
C PRO A 72 -13.71 6.44 0.21
N GLU A 73 -14.99 6.36 -0.17
CA GLU A 73 -15.49 5.36 -1.12
C GLU A 73 -14.81 5.46 -2.50
N GLN A 74 -14.63 6.68 -3.00
CA GLN A 74 -13.96 6.92 -4.27
C GLN A 74 -12.45 6.64 -4.18
N TYR A 75 -11.84 6.95 -3.04
CA TYR A 75 -10.44 6.59 -2.79
C TYR A 75 -10.26 5.06 -2.79
N ALA A 76 -11.13 4.33 -2.08
CA ALA A 76 -11.09 2.88 -2.02
C ALA A 76 -11.22 2.24 -3.41
N LYS A 77 -12.18 2.72 -4.23
CA LYS A 77 -12.34 2.24 -5.61
C LYS A 77 -11.08 2.45 -6.45
N ARG A 78 -10.54 3.68 -6.46
CA ARG A 78 -9.31 4.01 -7.22
C ARG A 78 -8.10 3.21 -6.73
N PHE A 79 -7.99 3.03 -5.42
CA PHE A 79 -6.92 2.25 -4.81
C PHE A 79 -6.97 0.79 -5.25
N MET A 80 -8.13 0.16 -5.19
CA MET A 80 -8.31 -1.23 -5.64
C MET A 80 -8.03 -1.38 -7.13
N GLU A 81 -8.54 -0.47 -7.97
CA GLU A 81 -8.25 -0.47 -9.42
C GLU A 81 -6.75 -0.34 -9.71
N PHE A 82 -6.03 0.48 -8.95
CA PHE A 82 -4.58 0.63 -9.07
C PHE A 82 -3.85 -0.66 -8.67
N VAL A 83 -4.16 -1.23 -7.51
CA VAL A 83 -3.53 -2.46 -7.02
C VAL A 83 -3.76 -3.61 -7.98
N SER A 84 -4.98 -3.78 -8.50
CA SER A 84 -5.28 -4.83 -9.49
C SER A 84 -4.44 -4.67 -10.76
N LYS A 85 -4.32 -3.45 -11.30
CA LYS A 85 -3.48 -3.19 -12.49
C LYS A 85 -1.99 -3.44 -12.26
N CYS A 86 -1.50 -3.29 -11.03
CA CYS A 86 -0.10 -3.61 -10.71
C CYS A 86 0.15 -5.11 -10.55
N MET A 87 -0.90 -5.91 -10.41
CA MET A 87 -0.83 -7.37 -10.20
C MET A 87 -1.21 -8.17 -11.46
N GLU A 88 -1.73 -7.51 -12.50
CA GLU A 88 -1.87 -8.05 -13.87
C GLU A 88 -0.50 -8.13 -14.57
#